data_AF-A0A9N9AGS1-F1
#
_entry.id   AF-A0A9N9AGS1-F1
#
_cell.length_a   1.000
_cell.length_b   1.000
_cell.length_c   1.000
_cell.angle_alpha   90.00
_cell.angle_beta   90.00
_cell.angle_gamma   90.00
#
_symmetry.space_group_name_H-M   'P 1'
#
loop_
_entity.id
_entity.type
_entity.pdbx_description
1 polymer ?
#
loop_
_entity_poly.entity_id
_entity_poly.type
_entity_poly.pdbx_seq_one_letter_code
_entity_poly.pdbx_strand_id
1 'polypeptide(L)'
;MPPAKRVKPSKKPTKKKVNTTSAYKIGTCINDEEKLNICKAKRPPAVQVTKIQFGARKDAQNQTFYFDSLWNRMMTFRLFQTKKFEPFKRFQLIDISIHLQIVTYHNEDKTNTIRIPTIGGNTIITPLISELIIKSYIVELCDRDLAKKKELGVDDLLIDVDLQNIQFKNNIKPIISTETVINCSTCTFTTDEIIICLDLNKMDVCLKNEESDTESAFFEKGNYLFVMFLDYNDFMFKTKKISGQAPTGSLGENLNLATGNTGIPSFIGDGSIESV
;
A
#
# COMPACT_ATOMS: atom_id res chain seq x y z
N MET A 1 -75.14 26.13 24.72
CA MET A 1 -74.24 24.96 24.75
C MET A 1 -73.36 25.00 23.51
N PRO A 2 -72.07 25.34 23.63
CA PRO A 2 -71.16 25.45 22.49
C PRO A 2 -70.64 24.08 22.01
N PRO A 3 -70.22 23.94 20.73
CA PRO A 3 -69.96 22.66 20.08
C PRO A 3 -68.59 22.08 20.41
N ALA A 4 -68.51 20.75 20.41
CA ALA A 4 -67.31 19.97 20.62
C ALA A 4 -66.20 20.30 19.59
N LYS A 5 -65.00 20.64 20.09
CA LYS A 5 -63.80 20.84 19.26
C LYS A 5 -63.37 19.50 18.64
N ARG A 6 -63.36 19.45 17.30
CA ARG A 6 -62.72 18.39 16.51
C ARG A 6 -61.23 18.34 16.81
N VAL A 7 -60.76 17.21 17.34
CA VAL A 7 -59.34 16.86 17.46
C VAL A 7 -58.83 16.49 16.06
N LYS A 8 -57.81 17.20 15.56
CA LYS A 8 -57.10 16.83 14.32
C LYS A 8 -56.23 15.59 14.58
N PRO A 9 -56.20 14.59 13.68
CA PRO A 9 -55.28 13.46 13.82
C PRO A 9 -53.84 13.94 13.64
N SER A 10 -52.95 13.52 14.55
CA SER A 10 -51.53 13.81 14.46
C SER A 10 -50.94 13.13 13.22
N LYS A 11 -50.24 13.92 12.40
CA LYS A 11 -49.43 13.38 11.29
C LYS A 11 -48.30 12.56 11.89
N LYS A 12 -48.34 11.23 11.73
CA LYS A 12 -47.17 10.37 11.94
C LYS A 12 -46.04 10.89 11.03
N PRO A 13 -44.79 10.98 11.53
CA PRO A 13 -43.67 11.33 10.67
C PRO A 13 -43.44 10.18 9.68
N THR A 14 -43.77 10.43 8.41
CA THR A 14 -43.41 9.57 7.30
C THR A 14 -41.89 9.59 7.19
N LYS A 15 -41.23 8.53 7.64
CA LYS A 15 -39.81 8.30 7.36
C LYS A 15 -39.65 8.31 5.84
N LYS A 16 -38.98 9.33 5.31
CA LYS A 16 -38.46 9.30 3.93
C LYS A 16 -37.56 8.07 3.84
N LYS A 17 -37.98 7.06 3.07
CA LYS A 17 -37.07 6.03 2.57
C LYS A 17 -36.03 6.75 1.72
N VAL A 18 -34.87 7.00 2.31
CA VAL A 18 -33.67 7.33 1.54
C VAL A 18 -33.35 6.04 0.79
N ASN A 19 -33.54 6.07 -0.52
CA ASN A 19 -32.96 5.09 -1.43
C ASN A 19 -31.44 5.27 -1.33
N THR A 20 -30.81 4.55 -0.40
CA THR A 20 -29.38 4.26 -0.49
C THR A 20 -29.24 3.23 -1.60
N THR A 21 -28.96 3.71 -2.80
CA THR A 21 -28.19 2.97 -3.80
C THR A 21 -27.02 2.32 -3.07
N SER A 22 -27.02 1.00 -3.08
CA SER A 22 -26.03 0.15 -2.42
C SER A 22 -24.66 0.41 -3.05
N ALA A 23 -23.89 1.32 -2.47
CA ALA A 23 -22.45 1.23 -2.56
C ALA A 23 -22.07 -0.09 -1.88
N TYR A 24 -21.54 -1.04 -2.67
CA TYR A 24 -20.99 -2.29 -2.18
C TYR A 24 -19.97 -1.98 -1.08
N LYS A 25 -20.37 -2.20 0.18
CA LYS A 25 -19.41 -2.25 1.28
C LYS A 25 -18.72 -3.60 1.19
N ILE A 26 -17.50 -3.59 0.67
CA ILE A 26 -16.56 -4.70 0.84
C ILE A 26 -16.37 -4.84 2.36
N GLY A 27 -16.90 -5.91 2.94
CA GLY A 27 -16.78 -6.18 4.37
C GLY A 27 -15.37 -6.66 4.69
N THR A 28 -14.72 -6.00 5.64
CA THR A 28 -13.47 -6.48 6.26
C THR A 28 -13.79 -7.37 7.45
N CYS A 29 -13.18 -8.55 7.50
CA CYS A 29 -13.25 -9.46 8.65
C CYS A 29 -12.00 -9.34 9.52
N ILE A 30 -11.57 -8.14 9.88
CA ILE A 30 -10.61 -7.92 10.99
C ILE A 30 -10.97 -6.58 11.65
N ASN A 31 -11.33 -6.63 12.94
CA ASN A 31 -11.45 -5.47 13.82
C ASN A 31 -10.32 -5.57 14.83
N ASP A 32 -9.14 -5.03 14.51
CA ASP A 32 -8.04 -4.91 15.47
C ASP A 32 -7.59 -3.44 15.54
N GLU A 33 -8.51 -2.58 15.98
CA GLU A 33 -8.30 -1.12 16.15
C GLU A 33 -7.12 -0.80 17.10
N GLU A 34 -6.75 -1.74 17.98
CA GLU A 34 -5.67 -1.58 18.95
C GLU A 34 -4.28 -1.66 18.28
N LYS A 35 -4.07 -2.59 17.33
CA LYS A 35 -2.84 -2.65 16.53
C LYS A 35 -2.65 -1.44 15.61
N LEU A 36 -3.75 -0.88 15.12
CA LEU A 36 -3.79 0.26 14.20
C LEU A 36 -3.22 1.57 14.77
N ASN A 37 -3.17 1.73 16.11
CA ASN A 37 -2.90 3.02 16.75
C ASN A 37 -1.62 3.12 17.60
N ILE A 38 -0.78 2.08 17.68
CA ILE A 38 0.36 2.05 18.63
C ILE A 38 1.38 3.18 18.37
N CYS A 39 1.71 3.46 17.11
CA CYS A 39 2.66 4.53 16.77
C CYS A 39 2.01 5.93 16.83
N LYS A 40 0.83 6.09 16.23
CA LYS A 40 0.14 7.38 16.11
C LYS A 40 -0.15 8.03 17.45
N ALA A 41 -0.56 7.24 18.45
CA ALA A 41 -0.93 7.74 19.77
C ALA A 41 0.25 8.37 20.55
N LYS A 42 1.51 8.08 20.19
CA LYS A 42 2.70 8.55 20.90
C LYS A 42 3.25 9.90 20.38
N ARG A 43 2.69 10.43 19.31
CA ARG A 43 3.23 11.61 18.61
C ARG A 43 2.95 12.89 19.41
N PRO A 44 3.96 13.76 19.61
CA PRO A 44 3.74 15.10 20.12
C PRO A 44 2.76 15.90 19.23
N PRO A 45 2.06 16.91 19.79
CA PRO A 45 1.27 17.81 18.98
C PRO A 45 2.16 18.59 17.98
N ALA A 46 1.58 18.92 16.81
CA ALA A 46 2.20 19.74 15.76
C ALA A 46 3.47 19.17 15.07
N VAL A 47 3.66 17.85 15.10
CA VAL A 47 4.73 17.20 14.34
C VAL A 47 4.45 17.21 12.84
N GLN A 48 5.50 17.30 12.02
CA GLN A 48 5.38 17.17 10.58
C GLN A 48 5.18 15.70 10.21
N VAL A 49 4.16 15.40 9.42
CA VAL A 49 3.88 14.02 9.00
C VAL A 49 3.98 13.94 7.48
N THR A 50 4.92 13.14 6.99
CA THR A 50 4.89 12.72 5.58
C THR A 50 3.94 11.56 5.47
N LYS A 51 2.92 11.68 4.61
CA LYS A 51 1.85 10.69 4.50
C LYS A 51 1.56 10.32 3.05
N ILE A 52 1.56 9.01 2.78
CA ILE A 52 1.01 8.41 1.57
C ILE A 52 -0.27 7.70 1.98
N GLN A 53 -1.43 8.21 1.55
CA GLN A 53 -2.74 7.61 1.81
C GLN A 53 -3.11 6.63 0.69
N PHE A 54 -3.78 5.52 0.98
CA PHE A 54 -4.37 4.65 -0.05
C PHE A 54 -5.90 4.75 0.04
N GLY A 55 -6.59 4.15 -0.93
CA GLY A 55 -8.06 4.18 -1.02
C GLY A 55 -8.62 5.25 -1.96
N ALA A 56 -9.91 5.54 -1.80
CA ALA A 56 -10.68 6.41 -2.67
C ALA A 56 -10.08 7.82 -2.80
N ARG A 57 -9.68 8.17 -4.01
CA ARG A 57 -9.03 9.43 -4.36
C ARG A 57 -9.57 9.93 -5.70
N LYS A 58 -9.46 11.24 -5.92
CA LYS A 58 -9.87 11.88 -7.17
C LYS A 58 -8.64 12.30 -7.95
N ASP A 59 -8.64 12.04 -9.25
CA ASP A 59 -7.62 12.57 -10.15
C ASP A 59 -7.86 14.05 -10.48
N ALA A 60 -6.98 14.64 -11.30
CA ALA A 60 -7.10 16.03 -11.74
C ALA A 60 -8.37 16.28 -12.60
N GLN A 61 -8.97 15.21 -13.12
CA GLN A 61 -10.19 15.18 -13.92
C GLN A 61 -11.43 14.85 -13.07
N ASN A 62 -11.30 14.82 -11.73
CA ASN A 62 -12.36 14.50 -10.77
C ASN A 62 -12.95 13.08 -10.92
N GLN A 63 -12.26 12.17 -11.61
CA GLN A 63 -12.59 10.75 -11.61
C GLN A 63 -12.10 10.13 -10.30
N THR A 64 -12.98 9.33 -9.68
CA THR A 64 -12.62 8.64 -8.45
C THR A 64 -11.98 7.29 -8.79
N PHE A 65 -10.73 7.14 -8.41
CA PHE A 65 -10.05 5.84 -8.37
C PHE A 65 -9.96 5.39 -6.93
N TYR A 66 -9.93 4.08 -6.72
CA TYR A 66 -10.05 3.52 -5.38
C TYR A 66 -8.83 2.71 -4.97
N PHE A 67 -8.04 2.25 -5.94
CA PHE A 67 -7.13 1.14 -5.72
C PHE A 67 -5.79 1.34 -6.41
N ASP A 68 -4.73 0.80 -5.81
CA ASP A 68 -3.42 0.63 -6.43
C ASP A 68 -3.17 -0.86 -6.62
N SER A 69 -3.16 -1.33 -7.87
CA SER A 69 -2.94 -2.74 -8.16
C SER A 69 -1.52 -3.17 -7.77
N LEU A 70 -1.38 -4.38 -7.22
CA LEU A 70 -0.07 -4.95 -6.93
C LEU A 70 0.49 -5.64 -8.17
N TRP A 71 0.75 -4.85 -9.21
CA TRP A 71 1.17 -5.33 -10.52
C TRP A 71 2.68 -5.59 -10.62
N ASN A 72 3.48 -5.14 -9.66
CA ASN A 72 4.93 -5.30 -9.66
C ASN A 72 5.35 -6.21 -8.49
N ARG A 73 6.30 -7.12 -8.73
CA ARG A 73 6.84 -8.01 -7.70
C ARG A 73 7.63 -7.28 -6.62
N MET A 74 8.06 -6.05 -6.89
CA MET A 74 8.68 -5.18 -5.90
C MET A 74 8.00 -3.82 -5.90
N MET A 75 7.61 -3.35 -4.73
CA MET A 75 7.11 -2.01 -4.50
C MET A 75 7.94 -1.33 -3.42
N THR A 76 8.31 -0.07 -3.64
CA THR A 76 9.20 0.68 -2.75
C THR A 76 8.62 2.04 -2.43
N PHE A 77 8.67 2.42 -1.16
CA PHE A 77 8.22 3.72 -0.65
C PHE A 77 9.33 4.35 0.18
N ARG A 78 9.82 5.51 -0.27
CA ARG A 78 10.81 6.29 0.47
C ARG A 78 10.18 6.90 1.71
N LEU A 79 10.85 6.78 2.85
CA LEU A 79 10.39 7.34 4.12
C LEU A 79 11.22 8.57 4.44
N PHE A 80 10.58 9.60 5.00
CA PHE A 80 11.18 10.92 5.30
C PHE A 80 11.68 11.75 4.09
N GLN A 81 11.61 11.25 2.86
CA GLN A 81 12.05 11.99 1.67
C GLN A 81 10.91 12.81 1.07
N THR A 82 10.84 14.10 1.41
CA THR A 82 9.90 15.05 0.79
C THR A 82 10.63 16.10 -0.05
N LYS A 83 9.92 16.70 -1.00
CA LYS A 83 10.44 17.78 -1.85
C LYS A 83 10.41 19.16 -1.17
N LYS A 84 9.77 19.30 -0.01
CA LYS A 84 9.59 20.59 0.67
C LYS A 84 9.77 20.41 2.17
N PHE A 85 10.90 20.89 2.66
CA PHE A 85 11.08 21.12 4.09
C PHE A 85 11.07 22.62 4.33
N GLU A 86 10.42 23.02 5.42
CA GLU A 86 10.62 24.33 6.02
C GLU A 86 12.13 24.54 6.32
N PRO A 87 12.63 25.78 6.48
CA PRO A 87 14.08 26.11 6.52
C PRO A 87 14.85 25.55 7.74
N PHE A 88 14.31 24.57 8.43
CA PHE A 88 14.96 23.86 9.52
C PHE A 88 16.08 22.96 8.98
N LYS A 89 17.25 23.01 9.63
CA LYS A 89 18.42 22.18 9.28
C LYS A 89 18.52 20.90 10.12
N ARG A 90 17.82 20.86 11.26
CA ARG A 90 17.86 19.78 12.24
C ARG A 90 16.44 19.31 12.52
N PHE A 91 16.26 17.99 12.54
CA PHE A 91 14.98 17.34 12.74
C PHE A 91 15.11 16.24 13.78
N GLN A 92 14.01 15.90 14.44
CA GLN A 92 13.89 14.69 15.24
C GLN A 92 12.93 13.75 14.54
N LEU A 93 13.44 12.63 14.04
CA LEU A 93 12.60 11.57 13.48
C LEU A 93 11.98 10.77 14.63
N ILE A 94 10.66 10.65 14.62
CA ILE A 94 9.88 10.12 15.72
C ILE A 94 9.49 8.68 15.46
N ASP A 95 8.78 8.42 14.36
CA ASP A 95 8.27 7.09 14.06
C ASP A 95 8.00 6.86 12.57
N ILE A 96 7.83 5.58 12.24
CA ILE A 96 7.25 5.10 10.99
C ILE A 96 6.03 4.25 11.34
N SER A 97 4.90 4.53 10.69
CA SER A 97 3.65 3.78 10.82
C SER A 97 3.11 3.41 9.45
N ILE A 98 2.92 2.11 9.22
CA ILE A 98 2.42 1.55 7.97
C ILE A 98 1.18 0.73 8.30
N HIS A 99 0.10 0.99 7.60
CA HIS A 99 -1.10 0.19 7.61
C HIS A 99 -1.57 0.06 6.18
N LEU A 100 -1.63 -1.15 5.63
CA LEU A 100 -2.13 -1.41 4.28
C LEU A 100 -3.21 -2.48 4.35
N GLN A 101 -4.31 -2.25 3.64
CA GLN A 101 -5.34 -3.25 3.39
C GLN A 101 -5.15 -3.82 1.99
N ILE A 102 -4.70 -5.07 1.91
CA ILE A 102 -4.53 -5.80 0.67
C ILE A 102 -5.82 -6.54 0.37
N VAL A 103 -6.46 -6.18 -0.73
CA VAL A 103 -7.66 -6.86 -1.21
C VAL A 103 -7.27 -7.83 -2.31
N THR A 104 -7.75 -9.07 -2.21
CA THR A 104 -7.46 -10.14 -3.16
C THR A 104 -8.76 -10.66 -3.75
N TYR A 105 -8.78 -10.85 -5.07
CA TYR A 105 -9.93 -11.36 -5.80
C TYR A 105 -9.86 -12.88 -5.96
N HIS A 106 -10.94 -13.58 -5.65
CA HIS A 106 -11.05 -15.03 -5.77
C HIS A 106 -12.25 -15.41 -6.64
N ASN A 107 -12.08 -16.46 -7.43
CA ASN A 107 -13.13 -17.03 -8.24
C ASN A 107 -12.80 -18.50 -8.57
N GLU A 108 -13.82 -19.36 -8.61
CA GLU A 108 -13.65 -20.75 -9.05
C GLU A 108 -13.26 -20.80 -10.54
N ASP A 109 -13.83 -19.91 -11.35
CA ASP A 109 -13.43 -19.73 -12.75
C ASP A 109 -12.21 -18.81 -12.84
N LYS A 110 -11.05 -19.41 -13.08
CA LYS A 110 -9.75 -18.71 -13.22
C LYS A 110 -9.69 -17.74 -14.39
N THR A 111 -10.65 -17.79 -15.32
CA THR A 111 -10.75 -16.88 -16.46
C THR A 111 -11.65 -15.68 -16.18
N ASN A 112 -12.41 -15.71 -15.08
CA ASN A 112 -13.29 -14.62 -14.70
C ASN A 112 -12.46 -13.43 -14.23
N THR A 113 -12.50 -12.32 -14.98
CA THR A 113 -11.77 -11.09 -14.63
C THR A 113 -12.72 -9.95 -14.32
N ILE A 114 -12.26 -9.02 -13.50
CA ILE A 114 -12.98 -7.79 -13.19
C ILE A 114 -12.12 -6.58 -13.53
N ARG A 115 -12.75 -5.44 -13.79
CA ARG A 115 -12.04 -4.16 -13.99
C ARG A 115 -12.23 -3.30 -12.76
N ILE A 116 -11.10 -2.81 -12.22
CA ILE A 116 -11.11 -1.88 -11.09
C ILE A 116 -10.49 -0.54 -11.50
N PRO A 117 -11.02 0.59 -11.02
CA PRO A 117 -10.43 1.91 -11.28
C PRO A 117 -9.21 2.16 -10.38
N THR A 118 -8.05 2.36 -11.01
CA THR A 118 -6.74 2.64 -10.39
C THR A 118 -6.19 4.01 -10.81
N ILE A 119 -5.10 4.47 -10.17
CA ILE A 119 -4.41 5.73 -10.50
C ILE A 119 -4.00 5.79 -11.99
N GLY A 120 -3.73 4.64 -12.62
CA GLY A 120 -3.33 4.54 -14.03
C GLY A 120 -4.46 4.27 -15.01
N GLY A 121 -5.72 4.28 -14.56
CA GLY A 121 -6.90 3.91 -15.35
C GLY A 121 -7.56 2.63 -14.86
N ASN A 122 -8.29 1.92 -15.73
CA ASN A 122 -8.90 0.66 -15.33
C ASN A 122 -7.89 -0.49 -15.44
N THR A 123 -7.64 -1.19 -14.34
CA THR A 123 -6.80 -2.40 -14.32
C THR A 123 -7.67 -3.65 -14.32
N ILE A 124 -7.25 -4.66 -15.09
CA ILE A 124 -7.86 -6.00 -15.07
C ILE A 124 -7.31 -6.75 -13.87
N ILE A 125 -8.19 -7.25 -13.02
CA ILE A 125 -7.88 -8.12 -11.89
C ILE A 125 -8.30 -9.53 -12.25
N THR A 126 -7.38 -10.46 -12.05
CA THR A 126 -7.57 -11.90 -12.28
C THR A 126 -7.79 -12.61 -10.95
N PRO A 127 -8.42 -13.80 -10.92
CA PRO A 127 -8.54 -14.56 -9.68
C PRO A 127 -7.16 -14.95 -9.14
N LEU A 128 -7.03 -15.02 -7.83
CA LEU A 128 -5.90 -15.65 -7.17
C LEU A 128 -5.91 -17.15 -7.48
N ILE A 129 -4.85 -17.65 -8.14
CA ILE A 129 -4.77 -19.05 -8.59
C ILE A 129 -3.85 -19.93 -7.73
N SER A 130 -3.08 -19.32 -6.83
CA SER A 130 -2.17 -19.95 -5.87
C SER A 130 -2.01 -19.04 -4.66
N GLU A 131 -1.37 -19.52 -3.61
CA GLU A 131 -0.95 -18.67 -2.49
C GLU A 131 -0.12 -17.47 -3.00
N LEU A 132 -0.40 -16.29 -2.44
CA LEU A 132 0.36 -15.06 -2.61
C LEU A 132 1.04 -14.74 -1.28
N ILE A 133 2.37 -14.68 -1.28
CA ILE A 133 3.16 -14.33 -0.10
C ILE A 133 3.69 -12.91 -0.29
N ILE A 134 3.36 -12.02 0.65
CA ILE A 134 3.84 -10.64 0.67
C ILE A 134 4.86 -10.50 1.79
N LYS A 135 6.12 -10.27 1.42
CA LYS A 135 7.22 -10.01 2.36
C LYS A 135 7.48 -8.52 2.42
N SER A 136 7.27 -7.93 3.59
CA SER A 136 7.32 -6.49 3.81
C SER A 136 8.47 -6.15 4.75
N TYR A 137 9.24 -5.13 4.40
CA TYR A 137 10.41 -4.72 5.17
C TYR A 137 10.48 -3.21 5.34
N ILE A 138 10.89 -2.77 6.52
CA ILE A 138 11.53 -1.46 6.67
C ILE A 138 13.03 -1.72 6.67
N VAL A 139 13.74 -1.12 5.72
CA VAL A 139 15.20 -1.19 5.62
C VAL A 139 15.81 0.19 5.79
N GLU A 140 16.98 0.24 6.42
CA GLU A 140 17.84 1.42 6.44
C GLU A 140 18.87 1.32 5.32
N LEU A 141 19.00 2.37 4.53
CA LEU A 141 19.99 2.48 3.48
C LEU A 141 21.24 3.15 4.03
N CYS A 142 22.29 2.35 4.21
CA CYS A 142 23.59 2.82 4.69
C CYS A 142 24.48 3.36 3.55
N ASP A 143 23.91 3.54 2.36
CA ASP A 143 24.57 4.00 1.15
C ASP A 143 23.97 5.31 0.66
N ARG A 144 24.81 6.32 0.48
CA ARG A 144 24.39 7.67 0.11
C ARG A 144 23.84 7.73 -1.32
N ASP A 145 24.46 7.03 -2.26
CA ASP A 145 24.09 7.10 -3.66
C ASP A 145 22.77 6.37 -3.90
N LEU A 146 22.62 5.23 -3.24
CA LEU A 146 21.37 4.47 -3.20
C LEU A 146 20.22 5.29 -2.61
N ALA A 147 20.48 6.04 -1.54
CA ALA A 147 19.46 6.84 -0.89
C ALA A 147 19.02 8.07 -1.72
N LYS A 148 19.88 8.56 -2.63
CA LYS A 148 19.54 9.63 -3.58
C LYS A 148 18.81 9.14 -4.84
N LYS A 149 18.91 7.86 -5.16
CA LYS A 149 18.34 7.29 -6.39
C LYS A 149 16.81 7.48 -6.40
N LYS A 150 16.26 8.06 -7.46
CA LYS A 150 14.81 8.32 -7.56
C LYS A 150 14.00 7.02 -7.58
N GLU A 151 14.48 6.04 -8.34
CA GLU A 151 13.84 4.73 -8.50
C GLU A 151 14.84 3.64 -8.16
N LEU A 152 14.40 2.67 -7.36
CA LEU A 152 15.18 1.50 -6.99
C LEU A 152 14.65 0.29 -7.72
N GLY A 153 15.56 -0.48 -8.33
CA GLY A 153 15.30 -1.81 -8.84
C GLY A 153 15.62 -2.88 -7.80
N VAL A 154 15.17 -4.11 -8.05
CA VAL A 154 15.45 -5.24 -7.15
C VAL A 154 16.94 -5.51 -7.01
N ASP A 155 17.69 -5.36 -8.11
CA ASP A 155 19.15 -5.51 -8.14
C ASP A 155 19.88 -4.41 -7.38
N ASP A 156 19.23 -3.28 -7.06
CA ASP A 156 19.82 -2.29 -6.16
C ASP A 156 19.77 -2.77 -4.71
N LEU A 157 18.78 -3.60 -4.36
CA LEU A 157 18.47 -3.98 -2.98
C LEU A 157 19.02 -5.35 -2.58
N LEU A 158 18.91 -6.33 -3.47
CA LEU A 158 19.17 -7.73 -3.17
C LEU A 158 20.50 -8.21 -3.75
N ILE A 159 21.06 -9.25 -3.13
CA ILE A 159 22.23 -9.99 -3.67
C ILE A 159 21.82 -10.82 -4.88
N ASP A 160 20.65 -11.45 -4.81
CA ASP A 160 20.01 -12.21 -5.89
C ASP A 160 18.49 -12.00 -5.86
N VAL A 161 17.82 -12.22 -6.99
CA VAL A 161 16.36 -12.09 -7.15
C VAL A 161 15.67 -13.41 -6.78
N ASP A 162 15.98 -13.91 -5.58
CA ASP A 162 15.26 -15.01 -4.95
C ASP A 162 14.30 -14.44 -3.89
N LEU A 163 13.01 -14.39 -4.22
CA LEU A 163 12.00 -13.88 -3.30
C LEU A 163 11.63 -14.89 -2.21
N GLN A 164 12.03 -16.17 -2.33
CA GLN A 164 11.83 -17.16 -1.28
C GLN A 164 12.87 -16.98 -0.17
N ASN A 165 14.12 -16.69 -0.53
CA ASN A 165 15.21 -16.46 0.40
C ASN A 165 15.85 -15.07 0.19
N ILE A 166 15.12 -14.03 0.59
CA ILE A 166 15.54 -12.64 0.39
C ILE A 166 16.82 -12.34 1.16
N GLN A 167 17.86 -11.94 0.43
CA GLN A 167 19.13 -11.47 0.98
C GLN A 167 19.43 -10.06 0.50
N PHE A 168 19.45 -9.12 1.43
CA PHE A 168 19.82 -7.73 1.15
C PHE A 168 21.34 -7.58 0.98
N LYS A 169 21.75 -6.61 0.18
CA LYS A 169 23.16 -6.23 0.08
C LYS A 169 23.68 -5.68 1.41
N ASN A 170 25.00 -5.77 1.62
CA ASN A 170 25.66 -5.37 2.88
C ASN A 170 25.40 -3.92 3.32
N ASN A 171 25.09 -3.02 2.37
CA ASN A 171 24.80 -1.61 2.63
C ASN A 171 23.31 -1.34 2.91
N ILE A 172 22.49 -2.39 3.04
CA ILE A 172 21.06 -2.30 3.31
C ILE A 172 20.77 -3.14 4.54
N LYS A 173 20.31 -2.47 5.60
CA LYS A 173 20.06 -3.10 6.88
C LYS A 173 18.55 -3.29 7.08
N PRO A 174 18.02 -4.51 7.07
CA PRO A 174 16.64 -4.74 7.46
C PRO A 174 16.45 -4.42 8.95
N ILE A 175 15.45 -3.60 9.25
CA ILE A 175 15.11 -3.16 10.62
C ILE A 175 13.90 -3.91 11.14
N ILE A 176 12.87 -4.02 10.30
CA ILE A 176 11.67 -4.82 10.56
C ILE A 176 11.36 -5.64 9.31
N SER A 177 10.87 -6.87 9.53
CA SER A 177 10.34 -7.75 8.49
C SER A 177 9.00 -8.34 8.93
N THR A 178 8.03 -8.37 8.03
CA THR A 178 6.77 -9.10 8.21
C THR A 178 6.47 -9.93 6.97
N GLU A 179 5.76 -11.04 7.16
CA GLU A 179 5.31 -11.92 6.08
C GLU A 179 3.80 -12.12 6.23
N THR A 180 3.08 -11.87 5.14
CA THR A 180 1.63 -12.09 5.04
C THR A 180 1.37 -13.11 3.96
N VAL A 181 0.67 -14.18 4.32
CA VAL A 181 0.35 -15.29 3.43
C VAL A 181 -1.14 -15.23 3.09
N ILE A 182 -1.45 -15.00 1.83
CA ILE A 182 -2.82 -14.89 1.32
C ILE A 182 -3.17 -16.15 0.55
N ASN A 183 -4.15 -16.88 1.08
CA ASN A 183 -4.62 -18.15 0.52
C ASN A 183 -5.88 -17.97 -0.32
N CYS A 184 -6.14 -18.96 -1.20
CA CYS A 184 -7.38 -19.00 -1.96
C CYS A 184 -8.59 -19.09 -1.01
N SER A 185 -9.64 -18.34 -1.31
CA SER A 185 -10.86 -18.26 -0.52
C SER A 185 -12.08 -18.60 -1.36
N THR A 186 -13.15 -19.05 -0.69
CA THR A 186 -14.48 -19.17 -1.30
C THR A 186 -15.19 -17.82 -1.42
N CYS A 187 -14.72 -16.80 -0.69
CA CYS A 187 -15.24 -15.45 -0.77
C CYS A 187 -14.71 -14.76 -2.02
N THR A 188 -15.55 -14.04 -2.76
CA THR A 188 -15.14 -13.29 -3.97
C THR A 188 -14.01 -12.31 -3.71
N PHE A 189 -13.99 -11.68 -2.54
CA PHE A 189 -12.89 -10.85 -2.09
C PHE A 189 -12.50 -11.21 -0.66
N THR A 190 -11.21 -11.16 -0.38
CA THR A 190 -10.66 -11.14 0.98
C THR A 190 -9.88 -9.86 1.19
N THR A 191 -9.78 -9.43 2.45
CA THR A 191 -8.94 -8.30 2.84
C THR A 191 -7.98 -8.74 3.94
N ASP A 192 -6.70 -8.53 3.72
CA ASP A 192 -5.61 -8.84 4.63
C ASP A 192 -4.88 -7.56 5.03
N GLU A 193 -4.48 -7.42 6.30
CA GLU A 193 -3.85 -6.21 6.81
C GLU A 193 -2.34 -6.38 7.02
N ILE A 194 -1.57 -5.40 6.55
CA ILE A 194 -0.13 -5.28 6.84
C ILE A 194 0.02 -4.08 7.78
N ILE A 195 0.39 -4.34 9.03
CA ILE A 195 0.60 -3.31 10.06
C ILE A 195 2.05 -3.35 10.53
N ILE A 196 2.78 -2.24 10.37
CA ILE A 196 4.16 -2.07 10.85
C ILE A 196 4.26 -0.75 11.61
N CYS A 197 4.93 -0.80 12.77
CA CYS A 197 5.19 0.37 13.60
C CYS A 197 6.64 0.31 14.08
N LEU A 198 7.40 1.37 13.80
CA LEU A 198 8.79 1.52 14.22
C LEU A 198 8.94 2.85 14.98
N ASP A 199 9.26 2.75 16.26
CA ASP A 199 9.62 3.89 17.10
C ASP A 199 11.10 4.22 16.90
N LEU A 200 11.42 5.44 16.48
CA LEU A 200 12.78 5.91 16.26
C LEU A 200 13.36 6.65 17.48
N ASN A 201 12.60 6.71 18.59
CA ASN A 201 13.03 7.32 19.85
C ASN A 201 13.55 8.76 19.69
N LYS A 202 12.90 9.56 18.83
CA LYS A 202 13.28 10.97 18.56
C LYS A 202 14.74 11.11 18.08
N MET A 203 15.09 10.37 17.04
CA MET A 203 16.42 10.40 16.45
C MET A 203 16.74 11.77 15.84
N ASP A 204 17.73 12.47 16.38
CA ASP A 204 18.21 13.75 15.82
C ASP A 204 18.92 13.55 14.48
N VAL A 205 18.53 14.23 13.41
CA VAL A 205 19.15 14.15 12.08
C VAL A 205 19.38 15.54 11.47
N CYS A 206 20.41 15.65 10.63
CA CYS A 206 20.68 16.85 9.82
C CYS A 206 20.33 16.64 8.34
N LEU A 207 19.82 17.69 7.70
CA LEU A 207 19.60 17.73 6.25
C LEU A 207 20.95 17.89 5.53
N LYS A 208 21.23 17.06 4.51
CA LYS A 208 22.49 17.05 3.76
C LYS A 208 22.45 17.82 2.43
N ASN A 209 21.27 18.18 1.94
CA ASN A 209 21.11 18.94 0.70
C ASN A 209 20.37 20.24 1.02
N GLU A 210 21.13 21.29 1.35
CA GLU A 210 20.59 22.57 1.81
C GLU A 210 20.26 23.53 0.64
N GLU A 211 20.65 23.19 -0.59
CA GLU A 211 20.80 24.19 -1.68
C GLU A 211 19.85 24.00 -2.88
N SER A 212 18.99 22.98 -2.89
CA SER A 212 18.10 22.70 -4.03
C SER A 212 16.64 22.52 -3.62
N ASP A 213 15.82 23.52 -3.96
CA ASP A 213 14.35 23.47 -3.86
C ASP A 213 13.70 22.41 -4.77
N THR A 214 14.49 21.76 -5.62
CA THR A 214 14.01 20.80 -6.63
C THR A 214 14.33 19.35 -6.30
N GLU A 215 15.19 19.10 -5.32
CA GLU A 215 15.60 17.75 -4.92
C GLU A 215 14.92 17.28 -3.64
N SER A 216 14.76 15.96 -3.50
CA SER A 216 14.20 15.39 -2.28
C SER A 216 15.20 15.54 -1.13
N ALA A 217 14.70 15.86 0.06
CA ALA A 217 15.52 15.92 1.25
C ALA A 217 16.22 14.59 1.52
N PHE A 218 17.49 14.70 1.91
CA PHE A 218 18.32 13.57 2.27
C PHE A 218 18.95 13.85 3.63
N PHE A 219 18.82 12.90 4.56
CA PHE A 219 19.32 13.04 5.92
C PHE A 219 20.68 12.37 6.09
N GLU A 220 21.42 12.84 7.09
CA GLU A 220 22.71 12.23 7.41
C GLU A 220 22.62 10.77 7.87
N LYS A 221 21.53 10.43 8.54
CA LYS A 221 21.08 9.09 8.97
C LYS A 221 19.55 9.05 8.93
N GLY A 222 18.96 7.86 9.06
CA GLY A 222 17.50 7.71 8.96
C GLY A 222 16.97 7.65 7.53
N ASN A 223 17.79 7.15 6.60
CA ASN A 223 17.40 6.92 5.21
C ASN A 223 16.64 5.60 5.09
N TYR A 224 15.38 5.63 5.50
CA TYR A 224 14.54 4.43 5.52
C TYR A 224 13.77 4.23 4.21
N LEU A 225 13.60 2.97 3.86
CA LEU A 225 12.79 2.52 2.75
C LEU A 225 11.82 1.45 3.25
N PHE A 226 10.54 1.61 2.93
CA PHE A 226 9.59 0.52 3.00
C PHE A 226 9.58 -0.22 1.67
N VAL A 227 9.79 -1.53 1.70
CA VAL A 227 9.79 -2.39 0.50
C VAL A 227 8.86 -3.58 0.72
N MET A 228 8.04 -3.87 -0.29
CA MET A 228 7.21 -5.08 -0.37
C MET A 228 7.66 -5.92 -1.54
N PHE A 229 7.83 -7.22 -1.30
CA PHE A 229 8.08 -8.23 -2.30
C PHE A 229 6.87 -9.16 -2.41
N LEU A 230 6.41 -9.39 -3.63
CA LEU A 230 5.33 -10.32 -3.93
C LEU A 230 5.92 -11.61 -4.51
N ASP A 231 5.85 -12.66 -3.71
CA ASP A 231 6.10 -14.02 -4.16
C ASP A 231 4.78 -14.68 -4.57
N TYR A 232 4.56 -14.74 -5.89
CA TYR A 232 3.34 -15.27 -6.50
C TYR A 232 3.70 -16.00 -7.78
N ASN A 233 3.43 -17.31 -7.82
CA ASN A 233 3.71 -18.17 -8.96
C ASN A 233 5.12 -17.96 -9.56
N ASP A 234 6.17 -17.98 -8.71
CA ASP A 234 7.55 -17.67 -9.12
C ASP A 234 8.05 -18.48 -10.34
N PHE A 235 7.55 -19.71 -10.52
CA PHE A 235 7.87 -20.52 -11.70
C PHE A 235 7.50 -19.83 -13.02
N MET A 236 6.39 -19.08 -13.08
CA MET A 236 5.99 -18.35 -14.27
C MET A 236 6.96 -17.22 -14.60
N PHE A 237 7.58 -16.63 -13.57
CA PHE A 237 8.59 -15.61 -13.72
C PHE A 237 9.88 -16.13 -14.34
N LYS A 238 10.27 -17.34 -13.94
CA LYS A 238 11.39 -18.06 -14.57
C LYS A 238 11.10 -18.29 -16.05
N THR A 239 9.87 -18.70 -16.39
CA THR A 239 9.42 -18.81 -17.79
C THR A 239 9.49 -17.48 -18.55
N LYS A 240 9.01 -16.38 -17.94
CA LYS A 240 9.02 -15.03 -18.53
C LYS A 240 10.45 -14.53 -18.80
N LYS A 241 11.39 -14.83 -17.89
CA LYS A 241 12.82 -14.52 -18.05
C LYS A 241 13.43 -15.30 -19.22
N ILE A 242 13.12 -16.60 -19.34
CA ILE A 242 13.61 -17.45 -20.43
C ILE A 242 13.03 -17.01 -21.79
N SER A 243 11.76 -16.60 -21.84
CA SER A 243 11.11 -16.14 -23.07
C SER A 243 11.53 -14.73 -23.51
N GLY A 244 12.34 -14.03 -22.71
CA GLY A 244 12.84 -12.69 -23.02
C GLY A 244 11.79 -11.58 -22.92
N GLN A 245 10.67 -11.82 -22.23
CA GLN A 245 9.63 -10.80 -22.08
C GLN A 245 9.96 -9.79 -20.98
N ALA A 246 9.99 -8.51 -21.35
CA ALA A 246 10.18 -7.39 -20.43
C ALA A 246 8.87 -6.60 -20.21
N PRO A 247 8.69 -5.94 -19.04
CA PRO A 247 9.57 -6.02 -17.88
C PRO A 247 9.35 -7.36 -17.16
N THR A 248 10.44 -8.02 -16.77
CA THR A 248 10.36 -9.31 -16.09
C THR A 248 9.60 -9.13 -14.78
N GLY A 249 9.95 -8.13 -13.95
CA GLY A 249 9.39 -7.76 -12.64
C GLY A 249 7.88 -7.49 -12.54
N SER A 250 7.16 -7.29 -13.64
CA SER A 250 5.71 -7.11 -13.60
C SER A 250 4.95 -8.43 -13.64
N LEU A 251 3.85 -8.48 -12.90
CA LEU A 251 2.75 -9.39 -13.15
C LEU A 251 2.10 -8.96 -14.48
N GLY A 252 1.78 -9.92 -15.34
CA GLY A 252 1.08 -9.63 -16.59
C GLY A 252 -0.40 -9.35 -16.34
N GLU A 253 -1.01 -8.48 -17.15
CA GLU A 253 -2.43 -8.10 -17.01
C GLU A 253 -3.40 -9.28 -17.11
N ASN A 254 -3.05 -10.27 -17.92
CA ASN A 254 -3.82 -11.50 -18.11
C ASN A 254 -2.99 -12.72 -17.73
N LEU A 255 -3.65 -13.74 -17.19
CA LEU A 255 -3.03 -15.04 -16.96
C LEU A 255 -2.67 -15.69 -18.30
N ASN A 256 -1.39 -15.96 -18.53
CA ASN A 256 -0.90 -16.66 -19.71
C ASN A 256 0.36 -17.45 -19.38
N LEU A 257 0.21 -18.78 -19.28
CA LEU A 257 1.30 -19.70 -18.95
C LEU A 257 2.40 -19.74 -19.99
N ALA A 258 2.06 -19.60 -21.28
CA ALA A 258 3.04 -19.65 -22.38
C ALA A 258 3.99 -18.45 -22.35
N THR A 259 3.50 -17.30 -21.91
CA THR A 259 4.30 -16.08 -21.78
C THR A 259 4.84 -15.87 -20.36
N GLY A 260 4.41 -16.67 -19.39
CA GLY A 260 4.77 -16.53 -17.97
C GLY A 260 4.07 -15.37 -17.26
N ASN A 261 2.92 -14.92 -17.78
CA ASN A 261 2.13 -13.87 -17.14
C ASN A 261 1.19 -14.48 -16.09
N THR A 262 1.28 -13.98 -14.86
CA THR A 262 0.56 -14.54 -13.71
C THR A 262 -0.86 -14.02 -13.52
N GLY A 263 -1.26 -12.96 -14.24
CA GLY A 263 -2.40 -12.15 -13.84
C GLY A 263 -2.10 -11.30 -12.60
N ILE A 264 -2.95 -10.31 -12.32
CA ILE A 264 -2.85 -9.43 -11.14
C ILE A 264 -4.01 -9.78 -10.20
N PRO A 265 -3.77 -10.49 -9.08
CA PRO A 265 -4.85 -10.96 -8.20
C PRO A 265 -5.26 -9.97 -7.10
N SER A 266 -4.43 -8.96 -6.83
CA SER A 266 -4.52 -8.17 -5.62
C SER A 266 -4.27 -6.68 -5.85
N PHE A 267 -4.82 -5.86 -4.97
CA PHE A 267 -4.67 -4.41 -4.97
C PHE A 267 -4.74 -3.84 -3.54
N ILE A 268 -4.24 -2.63 -3.34
CA ILE A 268 -4.37 -1.90 -2.08
C ILE A 268 -5.75 -1.26 -2.03
N GLY A 269 -6.58 -1.71 -1.09
CA GLY A 269 -7.95 -1.24 -0.87
C GLY A 269 -8.05 0.08 -0.11
N ASP A 270 -7.23 0.22 0.92
CA ASP A 270 -7.11 1.40 1.79
C ASP A 270 -5.78 1.28 2.56
N GLY A 271 -5.42 2.33 3.30
CA GLY A 271 -4.26 2.32 4.18
C GLY A 271 -3.51 3.64 4.22
N SER A 272 -2.42 3.68 4.96
CA SER A 272 -1.48 4.79 4.96
C SER A 272 -0.07 4.34 5.30
N ILE A 273 0.91 4.95 4.65
CA ILE A 273 2.31 4.97 5.08
C ILE A 273 2.58 6.38 5.63
N GLU A 274 3.03 6.45 6.87
CA GLU A 274 3.33 7.70 7.57
C GLU A 274 4.74 7.63 8.15
N SER A 275 5.50 8.71 7.96
CA SER A 275 6.82 8.90 8.57
C SER A 275 6.89 10.30 9.16
N VAL A 276 7.28 10.40 10.43
CA VAL A 276 7.18 11.62 11.24
C VAL A 276 8.55 12.08 11.70
#